data_AF-C1FA21-F1
#
_entry.id   AF-C1FA21-F1
#
_cell.length_a   1.000
_cell.length_b   1.000
_cell.length_c   1.000
_cell.angle_alpha   90.00
_cell.angle_beta   90.00
_cell.angle_gamma   90.00
#
_symmetry.space_group_name_H-M   'P 1'
#
loop_
_entity.id
_entity.type
_entity.pdbx_description
1 polymer ?
#
loop_
_entity_poly.entity_id
_entity_poly.type
_entity_poly.pdbx_seq_one_letter_code
_entity_poly.pdbx_strand_id
1 'polypeptide(L)'
;MLVRAHLPRVGDGGYQRRLGDLLAHHLAHADLAGRLHILRHAHRKTGKLMPLAMTSRTVLFADDKDAERAAGDIATVSLGANFGFPDTTSSSYIRELTPVTRAVFDGLSSRYKRDAFTLAGTSDVRMIEKIRNELADVAEKGGTPRDFRKAVAALKEESDVKALNAFSLDTAFNTAMQKAYSAGRLEQMLEPHIVEALPYWQYWTMEDDRVRPEHAVLDQFLARAIDPVWHKIYPPCGFNCRCSVAPLTEEEALELNPKANEGGMERLPALAVELVPQPGFRSLMAA
;
A
#
# COMPACT_ATOMS: atom_id res chain seq x y z
N MET A 1 -5.03 24.31 -51.64
CA MET A 1 -3.85 24.07 -50.78
C MET A 1 -4.38 23.52 -49.45
N LEU A 2 -4.49 22.19 -49.32
CA LEU A 2 -5.04 21.54 -48.13
C LEU A 2 -3.90 21.28 -47.14
N VAL A 3 -3.88 22.03 -46.04
CA VAL A 3 -2.95 21.80 -44.93
C VAL A 3 -3.45 20.57 -44.17
N ARG A 4 -2.88 19.39 -44.48
CA ARG A 4 -3.03 18.20 -43.65
C ARG A 4 -2.28 18.44 -42.35
N ALA A 5 -3.01 18.74 -41.27
CA ALA A 5 -2.48 18.68 -39.92
C ALA A 5 -2.04 17.23 -39.65
N HIS A 6 -0.73 17.00 -39.60
CA HIS A 6 -0.14 15.71 -39.30
C HIS A 6 -0.26 15.49 -37.79
N LEU A 7 -1.36 14.88 -37.34
CA LEU A 7 -1.44 14.38 -35.97
C LEU A 7 -0.41 13.23 -35.84
N PRO A 8 0.55 13.33 -34.90
CA PRO A 8 1.55 12.27 -34.72
C PRO A 8 0.86 10.98 -34.29
N ARG A 9 1.33 9.84 -34.83
CA ARG A 9 0.78 8.51 -34.54
C ARG A 9 0.94 8.21 -33.04
N VAL A 10 -0.17 7.84 -32.40
CA VAL A 10 -0.21 7.27 -31.05
C VAL A 10 0.61 5.97 -31.06
N GLY A 11 1.87 6.04 -30.61
CA GLY A 11 2.81 4.92 -30.67
C GLY A 11 4.30 5.29 -30.57
N ASP A 12 4.66 6.58 -30.64
CA ASP A 12 6.03 7.01 -30.39
C ASP A 12 6.29 7.14 -28.88
N GLY A 13 7.27 6.41 -28.36
CA GLY A 13 7.64 6.40 -26.94
C GLY A 13 7.99 7.78 -26.40
N GLY A 14 8.37 8.73 -27.27
CA GLY A 14 8.59 10.13 -26.89
C GLY A 14 7.34 10.89 -26.45
N TYR A 15 6.17 10.59 -27.03
CA TYR A 15 4.91 11.22 -26.64
C TYR A 15 4.39 10.65 -25.32
N GLN A 16 4.47 9.33 -25.15
CA GLN A 16 4.12 8.66 -23.90
C GLN A 16 5.02 9.11 -22.74
N ARG A 17 6.32 9.30 -22.99
CA ARG A 17 7.26 9.87 -22.01
C ARG A 17 6.88 11.29 -21.61
N ARG A 18 6.65 12.21 -22.58
CA ARG A 18 6.20 13.58 -22.27
C ARG A 18 4.88 13.64 -21.52
N LEU A 19 3.91 12.80 -21.89
CA LEU A 19 2.63 12.72 -21.19
C LEU A 19 2.83 12.20 -19.77
N GLY A 20 3.68 11.19 -19.59
CA GLY A 20 4.09 10.68 -18.28
C GLY A 20 4.74 11.77 -17.41
N ASP A 21 5.67 12.54 -17.97
CA ASP A 21 6.35 13.64 -17.28
C ASP A 21 5.39 14.76 -16.88
N LEU A 22 4.46 15.13 -17.77
CA LEU A 22 3.42 16.12 -17.50
C LEU A 22 2.47 15.64 -16.39
N LEU A 23 2.02 14.39 -16.45
CA LEU A 23 1.16 13.81 -15.42
C LEU A 23 1.90 13.73 -14.08
N ALA A 24 3.15 13.29 -14.07
CA ALA A 24 3.98 13.26 -12.86
C ALA A 24 4.14 14.66 -12.26
N HIS A 25 4.40 15.67 -13.07
CA HIS A 25 4.54 17.05 -12.62
C HIS A 25 3.23 17.60 -12.02
N HIS A 26 2.10 17.41 -12.70
CA HIS A 26 0.81 17.93 -12.22
C HIS A 26 0.27 17.16 -11.01
N LEU A 27 0.44 15.84 -10.97
CA LEU A 27 0.05 15.02 -9.82
C LEU A 27 0.93 15.31 -8.59
N ALA A 28 2.22 15.61 -8.79
CA ALA A 28 3.10 16.05 -7.71
C ALA A 28 2.64 17.36 -7.04
N HIS A 29 2.19 18.35 -7.84
CA HIS A 29 1.63 19.60 -7.30
C HIS A 29 0.31 19.39 -6.55
N ALA A 30 -0.56 18.52 -7.07
CA ALA A 30 -1.82 18.18 -6.41
C ALA A 30 -1.58 17.47 -5.07
N ASP A 31 -0.63 16.53 -5.02
CA ASP A 31 -0.21 15.85 -3.78
C ASP A 31 0.40 16.84 -2.77
N LEU A 32 1.31 17.71 -3.22
CA LEU A 32 1.89 18.75 -2.35
C LEU A 32 0.82 19.71 -1.82
N ALA A 33 -0.13 20.13 -2.66
CA ALA A 33 -1.23 20.99 -2.26
C ALA A 33 -2.14 20.30 -1.23
N GLY A 34 -2.44 19.01 -1.42
CA GLY A 34 -3.18 18.20 -0.45
C GLY A 34 -2.44 18.08 0.89
N ARG A 35 -1.14 17.79 0.85
CA ARG A 35 -0.30 17.74 2.07
C ARG A 35 -0.20 19.08 2.77
N LEU A 36 0.00 20.18 2.03
CA LEU A 36 0.03 21.53 2.59
C LEU A 36 -1.33 21.92 3.18
N HIS A 37 -2.44 21.52 2.54
CA HIS A 37 -3.78 21.70 3.08
C HIS A 37 -3.93 20.98 4.42
N ILE A 38 -3.56 19.70 4.48
CA ILE A 38 -3.57 18.88 5.71
C ILE A 38 -2.70 19.54 6.78
N LEU A 39 -1.44 19.88 6.49
CA LEU A 39 -0.53 20.51 7.45
C LEU A 39 -1.06 21.86 7.95
N ARG A 40 -1.65 22.67 7.08
CA ARG A 40 -2.27 23.94 7.45
C ARG A 40 -3.48 23.73 8.35
N HIS A 41 -4.34 22.76 8.02
CA HIS A 41 -5.49 22.41 8.84
C HIS A 41 -5.03 21.93 10.22
N ALA A 42 -4.05 21.03 10.25
CA ALA A 42 -3.47 20.44 11.43
C ALA A 42 -2.78 21.50 12.32
N HIS A 43 -2.06 22.46 11.73
CA HIS A 43 -1.47 23.59 12.45
C HIS A 43 -2.53 24.50 13.08
N ARG A 44 -3.61 24.82 12.35
CA ARG A 44 -4.72 25.64 12.90
C ARG A 44 -5.38 24.98 14.10
N LYS A 45 -5.53 23.65 14.09
CA LYS A 45 -6.22 22.89 15.13
C LYS A 45 -5.34 22.64 16.37
N THR A 46 -4.08 22.26 16.14
CA THR A 46 -3.18 21.80 17.22
C THR A 46 -2.20 22.87 17.70
N GLY A 47 -1.99 23.95 16.94
CA GLY A 47 -0.96 24.96 17.16
C GLY A 47 0.47 24.49 16.88
N LYS A 48 0.67 23.22 16.50
CA LYS A 48 2.00 22.61 16.27
C LYS A 48 2.38 22.67 14.80
N LEU A 49 3.67 22.84 14.50
CA LEU A 49 4.21 22.67 13.16
C LEU A 49 4.53 21.18 12.97
N MET A 50 3.88 20.55 12.00
CA MET A 50 4.11 19.13 11.67
C MET A 50 5.16 19.01 10.55
N PRO A 51 6.06 18.03 10.63
CA PRO A 51 7.03 17.79 9.57
C PRO A 51 6.33 17.29 8.30
N LEU A 52 6.75 17.79 7.14
CA LEU A 52 6.35 17.24 5.85
C LEU A 52 7.17 15.97 5.60
N ALA A 53 6.57 14.79 5.69
CA ALA A 53 7.24 13.53 5.36
C ALA A 53 7.56 13.48 3.86
N MET A 54 8.83 13.73 3.52
CA MET A 54 9.36 13.75 2.15
C MET A 54 10.21 12.51 1.91
N THR A 55 9.59 11.36 1.66
CA THR A 55 10.35 10.19 1.19
C THR A 55 10.46 10.25 -0.34
N SER A 56 11.49 10.92 -0.85
CA SER A 56 11.84 10.92 -2.26
C SER A 56 12.66 9.69 -2.62
N ARG A 57 12.08 8.76 -3.38
CA ARG A 57 12.88 7.88 -4.25
C ARG A 57 12.06 7.47 -5.47
N THR A 58 11.94 8.38 -6.43
CA THR A 58 11.71 7.96 -7.81
C THR A 58 13.01 7.37 -8.31
N VAL A 59 13.02 6.09 -8.66
CA VAL A 59 14.00 5.61 -9.65
C VAL A 59 13.63 6.35 -10.94
N LEU A 60 14.41 7.37 -11.30
CA LEU A 60 14.30 8.00 -12.61
C LEU A 60 14.53 6.88 -13.63
N PHE A 61 13.51 6.52 -14.41
CA PHE A 61 13.66 5.64 -15.56
C PHE A 61 14.32 6.41 -16.71
N ALA A 62 15.58 6.78 -16.52
CA ALA A 62 16.45 7.32 -17.56
C ALA A 62 17.85 6.75 -17.31
N ASP A 63 18.38 6.11 -18.35
CA ASP A 63 19.65 5.38 -18.33
C ASP A 63 20.79 6.18 -17.69
N ASP A 64 21.66 5.43 -16.99
CA ASP A 64 22.98 5.85 -16.52
C ASP A 64 23.69 6.73 -17.55
N LYS A 65 23.87 8.02 -17.21
CA LYS A 65 25.02 8.92 -17.51
C LYS A 65 24.65 10.41 -17.59
N ASP A 66 23.38 10.78 -17.71
CA ASP A 66 22.99 12.19 -17.89
C ASP A 66 22.57 12.92 -16.60
N ALA A 67 22.32 12.20 -15.50
CA ALA A 67 21.87 12.79 -14.24
C ALA A 67 22.95 13.64 -13.53
N GLU A 68 24.24 13.35 -13.74
CA GLU A 68 25.34 14.10 -13.11
C GLU A 68 25.56 15.48 -13.75
N ARG A 69 25.09 15.71 -14.99
CA ARG A 69 25.36 16.96 -15.72
C ARG A 69 24.34 18.08 -15.45
N ALA A 70 23.22 17.75 -14.82
CA ALA A 70 22.16 18.70 -14.44
C ALA A 70 22.21 19.11 -12.96
N ALA A 71 23.20 18.64 -12.20
CA ALA A 71 23.35 18.92 -10.77
C ALA A 71 24.04 20.26 -10.45
N GLY A 72 24.35 21.06 -11.47
CA GLY A 72 24.81 22.44 -11.32
C GLY A 72 23.63 23.41 -11.48
N ASP A 73 23.31 24.15 -10.41
CA ASP A 73 22.57 25.41 -10.39
C ASP A 73 21.07 25.47 -10.16
N ILE A 74 20.33 24.37 -9.99
CA ILE A 74 18.98 24.45 -9.39
C ILE A 74 18.75 23.26 -8.48
N ALA A 75 18.48 23.52 -7.20
CA ALA A 75 17.98 22.56 -6.23
C ALA A 75 16.79 21.82 -6.83
N THR A 76 17.05 20.65 -7.42
CA THR A 76 16.04 19.82 -8.06
C THR A 76 15.29 19.14 -6.92
N VAL A 77 14.24 19.82 -6.46
CA VAL A 77 13.20 19.28 -5.59
C VAL A 77 12.54 18.15 -6.37
N SER A 78 13.09 16.95 -6.22
CA SER A 78 12.61 15.73 -6.86
C SER A 78 11.34 15.28 -6.13
N LEU A 79 10.18 15.73 -6.62
CA LEU A 79 8.86 15.37 -6.14
C LEU A 79 8.45 14.06 -6.81
N GLY A 80 8.58 12.98 -6.05
CA GLY A 80 8.27 11.62 -6.46
C GLY A 80 7.41 10.93 -5.41
N ALA A 81 6.36 10.25 -5.86
CA ALA A 81 5.39 9.59 -5.00
C ALA A 81 6.04 8.48 -4.16
N ASN A 82 6.05 8.69 -2.85
CA ASN A 82 5.85 7.62 -1.88
C ASN A 82 4.81 8.14 -0.88
N PHE A 83 3.70 7.39 -0.76
CA PHE A 83 2.89 7.43 0.44
C PHE A 83 3.83 6.99 1.57
N GLY A 84 4.17 7.93 2.44
CA GLY A 84 5.28 7.81 3.37
C GLY A 84 5.27 6.46 4.08
N PHE A 85 6.43 5.82 4.15
CA PHE A 85 6.68 4.78 5.13
C PHE A 85 6.99 5.45 6.48
N PRO A 86 6.56 4.90 7.62
CA PRO A 86 7.26 5.12 8.88
C PRO A 86 8.65 4.48 8.82
N ASP A 87 9.44 4.67 9.87
CA ASP A 87 10.86 4.30 9.96
C ASP A 87 11.18 2.81 9.71
N THR A 88 10.14 1.96 9.60
CA THR A 88 10.23 0.59 9.08
C THR A 88 9.89 0.56 7.60
N THR A 89 10.90 0.37 6.74
CA THR A 89 10.67 0.08 5.31
C THR A 89 9.80 -1.17 5.15
N SER A 90 9.07 -1.31 4.04
CA SER A 90 8.32 -2.55 3.75
C SER A 90 9.17 -3.81 3.91
N SER A 91 10.46 -3.71 3.58
CA SER A 91 11.43 -4.80 3.73
C SER A 91 11.68 -5.17 5.19
N SER A 92 11.73 -4.22 6.13
CA SER A 92 11.87 -4.50 7.56
C SER A 92 10.64 -5.24 8.09
N TYR A 93 9.42 -4.76 7.79
CA TYR A 93 8.19 -5.46 8.16
C TYR A 93 8.18 -6.92 7.66
N ILE A 94 8.56 -7.14 6.40
CA ILE A 94 8.61 -8.49 5.81
C ILE A 94 9.64 -9.36 6.53
N ARG A 95 10.83 -8.84 6.86
CA ARG A 95 11.90 -9.57 7.56
C ARG A 95 11.51 -9.97 8.99
N GLU A 96 10.62 -9.22 9.64
CA GLU A 96 10.14 -9.53 10.98
C GLU A 96 9.12 -10.67 11.02
N LEU A 97 8.46 -11.00 9.90
CA LEU A 97 7.47 -12.07 9.86
C LEU A 97 8.11 -13.45 10.09
N THR A 98 7.61 -14.21 11.06
CA THR A 98 8.14 -15.53 11.43
C THR A 98 7.84 -16.59 10.36
N PRO A 99 8.85 -17.23 9.73
CA PRO A 99 8.64 -18.30 8.76
C PRO A 99 8.02 -19.53 9.44
N VAL A 100 6.86 -19.98 8.95
CA VAL A 100 6.17 -21.16 9.49
C VAL A 100 5.63 -22.06 8.37
N THR A 101 5.63 -23.37 8.63
CA THR A 101 4.99 -24.33 7.73
C THR A 101 3.48 -24.13 7.73
N ARG A 102 2.80 -24.66 6.69
CA ARG A 102 1.33 -24.55 6.61
C ARG A 102 0.63 -25.20 7.81
N ALA A 103 1.08 -26.36 8.24
CA ALA A 103 0.51 -27.07 9.39
C ALA A 103 0.63 -26.26 10.69
N VAL A 104 1.79 -25.63 10.93
CA VAL A 104 1.98 -24.72 12.06
C VAL A 104 1.07 -23.50 11.91
N PHE A 105 1.08 -22.86 10.73
CA PHE A 105 0.25 -21.70 10.45
C PHE A 105 -1.23 -21.98 10.75
N ASP A 106 -1.78 -23.11 10.28
CA ASP A 106 -3.18 -23.45 10.48
C ASP A 106 -3.54 -23.62 11.97
N GLY A 107 -2.62 -24.18 12.77
CA GLY A 107 -2.76 -24.34 14.22
C GLY A 107 -2.49 -23.08 15.06
N LEU A 108 -1.92 -22.01 14.48
CA LEU A 108 -1.68 -20.76 15.21
C LEU A 108 -2.99 -20.07 15.59
N SER A 109 -2.97 -19.44 16.77
CA SER A 109 -4.03 -18.51 17.16
C SER A 109 -4.04 -17.29 16.23
N SER A 110 -5.17 -16.58 16.23
CA SER A 110 -5.38 -15.42 15.38
C SER A 110 -4.32 -14.33 15.55
N ARG A 111 -3.84 -14.14 16.78
CA ARG A 111 -2.78 -13.18 17.13
C ARG A 111 -1.44 -13.54 16.48
N TYR A 112 -1.06 -14.82 16.52
CA TYR A 112 0.23 -15.26 15.98
C TYR A 112 0.23 -15.41 14.44
N LYS A 113 -0.94 -15.61 13.81
CA LYS A 113 -1.05 -15.66 12.34
C LYS A 113 -0.68 -14.33 11.67
N ARG A 114 -0.84 -13.20 12.36
CA ARG A 114 -0.48 -11.87 11.83
C ARG A 114 1.02 -11.73 11.61
N ASP A 115 1.80 -12.28 12.55
CA ASP A 115 3.26 -12.16 12.63
C ASP A 115 3.96 -13.34 11.94
N ALA A 116 3.22 -14.15 11.20
CA ALA A 116 3.70 -15.35 10.53
C ALA A 116 3.76 -15.18 9.00
N PHE A 117 4.78 -15.78 8.38
CA PHE A 117 4.93 -15.90 6.94
C PHE A 117 4.89 -17.37 6.54
N THR A 118 4.02 -17.72 5.60
CA THR A 118 3.87 -19.08 5.10
C THR A 118 3.69 -19.07 3.59
N LEU A 119 4.17 -20.13 2.93
CA LEU A 119 4.06 -20.28 1.48
C LEU A 119 3.53 -21.67 1.12
N ALA A 120 2.50 -21.71 0.29
CA ALA A 120 1.99 -22.96 -0.24
C ALA A 120 3.01 -23.62 -1.19
N GLY A 121 3.25 -24.93 -1.01
CA GLY A 121 4.12 -25.72 -1.88
C GLY A 121 5.52 -26.02 -1.31
N THR A 122 5.86 -25.49 -0.13
CA THR A 122 7.05 -25.91 0.63
C THR A 122 6.69 -26.19 2.08
N SER A 123 7.26 -27.25 2.64
CA SER A 123 7.18 -27.58 4.07
C SER A 123 8.49 -27.36 4.81
N ASP A 124 9.54 -26.88 4.13
CA ASP A 124 10.82 -26.58 4.73
C ASP A 124 10.85 -25.12 5.22
N VAL A 125 10.96 -24.94 6.54
CA VAL A 125 11.02 -23.63 7.19
C VAL A 125 12.23 -22.82 6.71
N ARG A 126 13.38 -23.45 6.46
CA ARG A 126 14.58 -22.77 5.97
C ARG A 126 14.35 -22.19 4.57
N MET A 127 13.66 -22.93 3.72
CA MET A 127 13.29 -22.46 2.38
C MET A 127 12.26 -21.31 2.48
N ILE A 128 11.28 -21.41 3.37
CA ILE A 128 10.30 -20.33 3.61
C ILE A 128 11.02 -19.06 4.08
N GLU A 129 12.01 -19.18 4.96
CA GLU A 129 12.84 -18.07 5.43
C GLU A 129 13.65 -17.44 4.29
N LYS A 130 14.36 -18.25 3.48
CA LYS A 130 15.08 -17.77 2.29
C LYS A 130 14.15 -16.99 1.36
N ILE A 131 12.97 -17.53 1.06
CA ILE A 131 11.99 -16.88 0.18
C ILE A 131 11.46 -15.57 0.77
N ARG A 132 11.18 -15.52 2.08
CA ARG A 132 10.79 -14.28 2.78
C ARG A 132 11.86 -13.21 2.66
N ASN A 133 13.13 -13.59 2.82
CA ASN A 133 14.26 -12.66 2.72
C ASN A 133 14.41 -12.12 1.29
N GLU A 134 14.30 -12.98 0.26
CA GLU A 134 14.27 -12.53 -1.14
C GLU A 134 13.10 -11.58 -1.42
N LEU A 135 11.92 -11.85 -0.83
CA LEU A 135 10.77 -10.95 -0.94
C LEU A 135 11.11 -9.57 -0.37
N ALA A 136 11.71 -9.52 0.82
CA ALA A 136 12.14 -8.28 1.45
C ALA A 136 13.19 -7.52 0.61
N ASP A 137 14.16 -8.22 0.03
CA ASP A 137 15.21 -7.63 -0.80
C ASP A 137 14.64 -7.07 -2.12
N VAL A 138 13.70 -7.78 -2.74
CA VAL A 138 12.98 -7.29 -3.92
C VAL A 138 12.13 -6.07 -3.55
N ALA A 139 11.45 -6.10 -2.40
CA ALA A 139 10.65 -4.98 -1.91
C ALA A 139 11.51 -3.72 -1.67
N GLU A 140 12.70 -3.88 -1.08
CA GLU A 140 13.64 -2.79 -0.81
C GLU A 140 14.14 -2.11 -2.08
N LYS A 141 14.27 -2.88 -3.17
CA LYS A 141 14.69 -2.39 -4.49
C LYS A 141 13.52 -1.87 -5.34
N GLY A 142 12.28 -1.91 -4.83
CA GLY A 142 11.09 -1.53 -5.59
C GLY A 142 10.75 -2.49 -6.75
N GLY A 143 11.15 -3.76 -6.63
CA GLY A 143 10.96 -4.76 -7.68
C GLY A 143 9.51 -5.26 -7.82
N THR A 144 9.28 -6.08 -8.85
CA THR A 144 7.96 -6.57 -9.24
C THR A 144 7.74 -8.05 -8.84
N PRO A 145 6.49 -8.58 -8.92
CA PRO A 145 6.27 -10.02 -8.78
C PRO A 145 7.12 -10.87 -9.73
N ARG A 146 7.43 -10.36 -10.93
CA ARG A 146 8.31 -11.04 -11.88
C ARG A 146 9.74 -11.15 -11.35
N ASP A 147 10.25 -10.11 -10.71
CA ASP A 147 11.60 -10.10 -10.14
C ASP A 147 11.68 -11.05 -8.95
N PHE A 148 10.63 -11.06 -8.12
CA PHE A 148 10.50 -12.04 -7.04
C PHE A 148 10.48 -13.49 -7.55
N ARG A 149 9.73 -13.78 -8.63
CA ARG A 149 9.75 -15.13 -9.24
C ARG A 149 11.14 -15.52 -9.73
N LYS A 150 11.90 -14.58 -10.32
CA LYS A 150 13.28 -14.84 -10.75
C LYS A 150 14.21 -15.11 -9.57
N ALA A 151 14.11 -14.31 -8.51
CA ALA A 151 14.89 -14.51 -7.28
C ALA A 151 14.62 -15.89 -6.66
N VAL A 152 13.35 -16.28 -6.54
CA VAL A 152 12.97 -17.61 -6.03
C VAL A 152 13.38 -18.73 -6.97
N ALA A 153 13.41 -18.51 -8.29
CA ALA A 153 13.89 -19.51 -9.24
C ALA A 153 15.41 -19.78 -9.06
N ALA A 154 16.21 -18.75 -8.80
CA ALA A 154 17.64 -18.91 -8.51
C ALA A 154 17.90 -19.72 -7.23
N LEU A 155 17.03 -19.59 -6.21
CA LEU A 155 17.12 -20.42 -4.99
C LEU A 155 16.80 -21.91 -5.23
N LYS A 156 16.01 -22.23 -6.26
CA LYS A 156 15.62 -23.62 -6.56
C LYS A 156 16.74 -24.43 -7.21
N GLU A 157 17.68 -23.79 -7.89
CA GLU A 157 18.87 -24.50 -8.41
C GLU A 157 19.71 -25.11 -7.28
N GLU A 158 19.52 -24.65 -6.03
CA GLU A 158 20.20 -25.11 -4.82
C GLU A 158 19.39 -26.17 -4.01
N SER A 159 18.11 -26.45 -4.34
CA SER A 159 17.25 -27.27 -3.49
C SER A 159 16.18 -28.08 -4.24
N ASP A 160 15.95 -29.33 -3.80
CA ASP A 160 15.07 -30.35 -4.42
C ASP A 160 13.55 -30.08 -4.27
N VAL A 161 13.17 -28.80 -4.29
CA VAL A 161 11.83 -28.32 -3.98
C VAL A 161 10.99 -28.28 -5.26
N LYS A 162 9.82 -28.96 -5.23
CA LYS A 162 8.79 -28.88 -6.27
C LYS A 162 8.62 -27.43 -6.74
N ALA A 163 8.50 -27.24 -8.05
CA ALA A 163 8.32 -25.92 -8.64
C ALA A 163 7.14 -25.18 -7.99
N LEU A 164 7.46 -24.25 -7.08
CA LEU A 164 6.48 -23.32 -6.51
C LEU A 164 5.72 -22.63 -7.65
N ASN A 165 4.39 -22.70 -7.59
CA ASN A 165 3.50 -22.13 -8.59
C ASN A 165 3.68 -20.61 -8.64
N ALA A 166 3.82 -20.05 -9.85
CA ALA A 166 3.89 -18.62 -10.08
C ALA A 166 2.73 -17.86 -9.42
N PHE A 167 1.52 -18.42 -9.47
CA PHE A 167 0.34 -17.81 -8.82
C PHE A 167 0.49 -17.68 -7.30
N SER A 168 1.06 -18.70 -6.65
CA SER A 168 1.29 -18.69 -5.20
C SER A 168 2.36 -17.67 -4.82
N LEU A 169 3.42 -17.55 -5.64
CA LEU A 169 4.48 -16.56 -5.45
C LEU A 169 3.95 -15.13 -5.61
N ASP A 170 3.14 -14.89 -6.64
CA ASP A 170 2.53 -13.58 -6.89
C ASP A 170 1.57 -13.21 -5.76
N THR A 171 0.80 -14.17 -5.27
CA THR A 171 -0.09 -13.95 -4.13
C THR A 171 0.67 -13.65 -2.86
N ALA A 172 1.77 -14.37 -2.59
CA ALA A 172 2.63 -14.10 -1.44
C ALA A 172 3.27 -12.71 -1.53
N PHE A 173 3.82 -12.36 -2.69
CA PHE A 173 4.40 -11.04 -2.94
C PHE A 173 3.38 -9.93 -2.73
N ASN A 174 2.26 -9.97 -3.45
CA ASN A 174 1.24 -8.92 -3.39
C ASN A 174 0.65 -8.79 -1.98
N THR A 175 0.38 -9.91 -1.30
CA THR A 175 -0.16 -9.88 0.06
C THR A 175 0.84 -9.32 1.06
N ALA A 176 2.11 -9.73 0.99
CA ALA A 176 3.15 -9.24 1.89
C ALA A 176 3.40 -7.74 1.69
N MET A 177 3.51 -7.29 0.44
CA MET A 177 3.66 -5.88 0.11
C MET A 177 2.48 -5.07 0.63
N GLN A 178 1.24 -5.48 0.34
CA GLN A 178 0.05 -4.75 0.80
C GLN A 178 -0.06 -4.71 2.32
N LYS A 179 0.25 -5.81 3.03
CA LYS A 179 0.33 -5.79 4.50
C LYS A 179 1.38 -4.79 5.00
N ALA A 180 2.56 -4.77 4.40
CA ALA A 180 3.64 -3.87 4.80
C ALA A 180 3.25 -2.39 4.58
N TYR A 181 2.72 -2.06 3.41
CA TYR A 181 2.23 -0.70 3.11
C TYR A 181 1.10 -0.26 4.05
N SER A 182 0.09 -1.12 4.25
CA SER A 182 -1.02 -0.80 5.15
C SER A 182 -0.57 -0.71 6.61
N ALA A 183 0.41 -1.50 7.06
CA ALA A 183 0.96 -1.41 8.40
C ALA A 183 1.67 -0.08 8.63
N GLY A 184 2.52 0.33 7.69
CA GLY A 184 3.22 1.61 7.79
C GLY A 184 2.26 2.80 7.75
N ARG A 185 1.25 2.74 6.87
CA ARG A 185 0.21 3.75 6.80
C ARG A 185 -0.61 3.83 8.09
N LEU A 186 -0.95 2.69 8.68
CA LEU A 186 -1.68 2.64 9.94
C LEU A 186 -0.90 3.32 11.07
N GLU A 187 0.40 3.05 11.18
CA GLU A 187 1.27 3.66 12.19
C GLU A 187 1.24 5.19 12.09
N GLN A 188 1.41 5.75 10.89
CA GLN A 188 1.31 7.20 10.65
C GLN A 188 -0.07 7.76 10.99
N MET A 189 -1.12 7.06 10.57
CA MET A 189 -2.50 7.48 10.81
C MET A 189 -2.89 7.45 12.29
N LEU A 190 -2.20 6.64 13.09
CA LEU A 190 -2.39 6.54 14.54
C LEU A 190 -1.54 7.54 15.34
N GLU A 191 -0.63 8.27 14.70
CA GLU A 191 0.15 9.31 15.39
C GLU A 191 -0.81 10.33 16.04
N PRO A 192 -0.64 10.68 17.33
CA PRO A 192 -1.65 11.47 18.05
C PRO A 192 -2.03 12.78 17.37
N HIS A 193 -1.05 13.44 16.75
CA HIS A 193 -1.27 14.70 16.05
C HIS A 193 -1.98 14.53 14.69
N ILE A 194 -1.82 13.37 14.04
CA ILE A 194 -2.54 13.02 12.81
C ILE A 194 -3.98 12.67 13.15
N VAL A 195 -4.23 11.85 14.18
CA VAL A 195 -5.59 11.53 14.65
C VAL A 195 -6.33 12.81 15.08
N GLU A 196 -5.64 13.75 15.72
CA GLU A 196 -6.22 15.04 16.09
C GLU A 196 -6.60 15.87 14.85
N ALA A 197 -5.73 15.93 13.85
CA ALA A 197 -5.95 16.71 12.62
C ALA A 197 -6.96 16.08 11.66
N LEU A 198 -6.92 14.76 11.52
CA LEU A 198 -7.70 13.96 10.58
C LEU A 198 -8.47 12.85 11.32
N PRO A 199 -9.51 13.22 12.10
CA PRO A 199 -10.16 12.31 13.04
C PRO A 199 -11.11 11.30 12.39
N TYR A 200 -11.25 11.29 11.06
CA TYR A 200 -12.12 10.38 10.32
C TYR A 200 -11.33 9.61 9.28
N TRP A 201 -11.76 8.38 9.02
CA TRP A 201 -11.17 7.50 8.03
C TRP A 201 -12.24 7.09 7.02
N GLN A 202 -11.87 7.06 5.74
CA GLN A 202 -12.71 6.60 4.65
C GLN A 202 -12.07 5.38 3.98
N TYR A 203 -12.85 4.32 3.81
CA TYR A 203 -12.43 3.11 3.12
C TYR A 203 -12.51 3.29 1.61
N TRP A 204 -11.48 2.86 0.89
CA TRP A 204 -11.37 2.97 -0.56
C TRP A 204 -11.10 1.61 -1.18
N THR A 205 -11.85 1.28 -2.23
CA THR A 205 -11.59 0.10 -3.06
C THR A 205 -10.90 0.49 -4.38
N MET A 206 -10.52 -0.51 -5.17
CA MET A 206 -10.01 -0.26 -6.53
C MET A 206 -11.12 -0.07 -7.57
N GLU A 207 -12.39 -0.23 -7.16
CA GLU A 207 -13.59 -0.10 -8.01
C GLU A 207 -13.53 -0.93 -9.32
N ASP A 208 -12.83 -2.07 -9.30
CA ASP A 208 -12.74 -2.99 -10.43
C ASP A 208 -13.49 -4.31 -10.18
N ASP A 209 -13.67 -5.10 -11.23
CA ASP A 209 -14.34 -6.41 -11.21
C ASP A 209 -13.61 -7.47 -10.37
N ARG A 210 -12.38 -7.18 -9.94
CA ARG A 210 -11.57 -8.04 -9.07
C ARG A 210 -11.70 -7.66 -7.60
N VAL A 211 -12.34 -6.54 -7.26
CA VAL A 211 -12.75 -6.24 -5.89
C VAL A 211 -13.86 -7.21 -5.52
N ARG A 212 -13.71 -7.87 -4.37
CA ARG A 212 -14.70 -8.85 -3.92
C ARG A 212 -15.96 -8.15 -3.46
N PRO A 213 -17.16 -8.73 -3.65
CA PRO A 213 -18.42 -8.11 -3.27
C PRO A 213 -18.45 -7.62 -1.82
N GLU A 214 -17.88 -8.39 -0.88
CA GLU A 214 -17.81 -8.02 0.53
C GLU A 214 -16.90 -6.82 0.84
N HIS A 215 -15.95 -6.50 -0.04
CA HIS A 215 -15.14 -5.29 0.06
C HIS A 215 -15.76 -4.14 -0.75
N ALA A 216 -16.41 -4.42 -1.88
CA ALA A 216 -17.04 -3.41 -2.71
C ALA A 216 -18.14 -2.63 -1.97
N VAL A 217 -18.88 -3.31 -1.09
CA VAL A 217 -19.88 -2.66 -0.23
C VAL A 217 -19.28 -1.72 0.82
N LEU A 218 -17.98 -1.81 1.08
CA LEU A 218 -17.26 -0.91 1.98
C LEU A 218 -16.71 0.32 1.26
N ASP A 219 -16.88 0.44 -0.06
CA ASP A 219 -16.40 1.61 -0.79
C ASP A 219 -17.02 2.90 -0.21
N GLN A 220 -16.17 3.87 0.07
CA GLN A 220 -16.50 5.14 0.72
C GLN A 220 -17.09 5.01 2.13
N PHE A 221 -17.03 3.82 2.76
CA PHE A 221 -17.45 3.64 4.15
C PHE A 221 -16.63 4.56 5.05
N LEU A 222 -17.33 5.35 5.86
CA LEU A 222 -16.74 6.44 6.63
C LEU A 222 -17.10 6.32 8.11
N ALA A 223 -16.09 6.43 8.97
CA ALA A 223 -16.24 6.41 10.42
C ALA A 223 -15.09 7.17 11.09
N ARG A 224 -15.25 7.52 12.37
CA ARG A 224 -14.17 8.12 13.17
C ARG A 224 -12.96 7.19 13.22
N ALA A 225 -11.75 7.72 13.23
CA ALA A 225 -10.51 6.95 13.29
C ALA A 225 -10.44 6.00 14.51
N ILE A 226 -11.04 6.42 15.63
CA ILE A 226 -11.09 5.65 16.88
C ILE A 226 -12.26 4.65 16.95
N ASP A 227 -13.10 4.59 15.91
CA ASP A 227 -14.27 3.71 15.90
C ASP A 227 -13.83 2.24 15.87
N PRO A 228 -14.42 1.36 16.70
CA PRO A 228 -14.03 -0.05 16.77
C PRO A 228 -14.25 -0.82 15.46
N VAL A 229 -15.04 -0.29 14.52
CA VAL A 229 -15.24 -0.86 13.19
C VAL A 229 -13.92 -1.16 12.47
N TRP A 230 -12.90 -0.32 12.66
CA TRP A 230 -11.60 -0.48 11.99
C TRP A 230 -10.85 -1.73 12.45
N HIS A 231 -11.08 -2.23 13.67
CA HIS A 231 -10.53 -3.53 14.09
C HIS A 231 -11.01 -4.69 13.21
N LYS A 232 -12.18 -4.54 12.61
CA LYS A 232 -12.78 -5.53 11.71
C LYS A 232 -12.39 -5.28 10.25
N ILE A 233 -12.53 -4.04 9.78
CA ILE A 233 -12.48 -3.75 8.34
C ILE A 233 -11.17 -3.09 7.87
N TYR A 234 -10.21 -2.74 8.73
CA TYR A 234 -8.99 -2.08 8.25
C TYR A 234 -8.21 -3.01 7.27
N PRO A 235 -7.85 -2.52 6.08
CA PRO A 235 -7.22 -3.35 5.04
C PRO A 235 -5.74 -3.67 5.37
N PRO A 236 -5.18 -4.74 4.75
CA PRO A 236 -5.86 -5.70 3.89
C PRO A 236 -6.84 -6.58 4.67
N CYS A 237 -7.93 -6.96 4.02
CA CYS A 237 -8.98 -7.82 4.59
C CYS A 237 -8.98 -9.25 4.02
N GLY A 238 -8.06 -9.54 3.10
CA GLY A 238 -7.94 -10.83 2.42
C GLY A 238 -6.65 -10.91 1.62
N PHE A 239 -6.32 -12.11 1.14
CA PHE A 239 -5.20 -12.30 0.22
C PHE A 239 -5.40 -11.50 -1.06
N ASN A 240 -4.36 -10.88 -1.60
CA ASN A 240 -4.43 -9.97 -2.75
C ASN A 240 -5.44 -8.81 -2.61
N CYS A 241 -5.82 -8.42 -1.38
CA CYS A 241 -6.60 -7.21 -1.18
C CYS A 241 -5.77 -5.98 -1.61
N ARG A 242 -6.42 -5.03 -2.29
CA ARG A 242 -5.83 -3.78 -2.78
C ARG A 242 -6.57 -2.54 -2.24
N CYS A 243 -7.48 -2.75 -1.29
CA CYS A 243 -8.22 -1.67 -0.65
C CYS A 243 -7.30 -0.88 0.28
N SER A 244 -7.65 0.38 0.54
CA SER A 244 -6.90 1.29 1.41
C SER A 244 -7.84 2.12 2.27
N VAL A 245 -7.27 2.93 3.16
CA VAL A 245 -8.03 3.86 4.01
C VAL A 245 -7.40 5.24 3.90
N ALA A 246 -8.20 6.28 3.70
CA ALA A 246 -7.77 7.67 3.65
C ALA A 246 -8.21 8.41 4.92
N PRO A 247 -7.28 9.09 5.62
CA PRO A 247 -7.66 9.98 6.71
C PRO A 247 -8.25 11.29 6.16
N LEU A 248 -9.28 11.81 6.81
CA LEU A 248 -10.04 12.99 6.42
C LEU A 248 -10.20 13.95 7.59
N THR A 249 -10.31 15.24 7.27
CA THR A 249 -10.74 16.24 8.26
C THR A 249 -12.20 16.00 8.66
N GLU A 250 -12.61 16.58 9.78
CA GLU A 250 -14.00 16.51 10.23
C GLU A 250 -14.97 17.19 9.26
N GLU A 251 -14.58 18.35 8.72
CA GLU A 251 -15.39 19.11 7.76
C GLU A 251 -15.66 18.28 6.49
N GLU A 252 -14.60 17.74 5.88
CA GLU A 252 -14.72 16.88 4.69
C GLU A 252 -15.55 15.63 4.97
N ALA A 253 -15.32 14.97 6.11
CA ALA A 253 -16.02 13.75 6.47
C ALA A 253 -17.53 13.97 6.64
N LEU A 254 -17.92 15.06 7.31
CA LEU A 254 -19.33 15.37 7.57
C LEU A 254 -20.04 15.96 6.36
N GLU A 255 -19.31 16.62 5.46
CA GLU A 255 -19.83 17.01 4.14
C GLU A 255 -20.14 15.78 3.27
N LEU A 256 -19.22 14.81 3.23
CA LEU A 256 -19.40 13.57 2.48
C LEU A 256 -20.51 12.67 3.08
N ASN A 257 -20.52 12.52 4.40
CA ASN A 257 -21.52 11.71 5.09
C ASN A 257 -21.79 12.23 6.51
N PRO A 258 -22.92 12.90 6.75
CA PRO A 258 -23.29 13.40 8.08
C PRO A 258 -23.39 12.30 9.16
N LYS A 259 -23.61 11.04 8.76
CA LYS A 259 -23.68 9.88 9.68
C LYS A 259 -22.32 9.35 10.11
N ALA A 260 -21.22 9.95 9.66
CA ALA A 260 -19.86 9.60 10.05
C ALA A 260 -19.62 9.56 11.57
N ASN A 261 -20.39 10.36 12.30
CA ASN A 261 -20.37 10.46 13.76
C ASN A 261 -21.12 9.33 14.48
N GLU A 262 -22.01 8.64 13.77
CA GLU A 262 -22.70 7.48 14.30
C GLU A 262 -21.74 6.28 14.34
N GLY A 263 -21.99 5.33 15.25
CA GLY A 263 -21.15 4.14 15.40
C GLY A 263 -21.00 3.37 14.08
N GLY A 264 -19.76 3.06 13.73
CA GLY A 264 -19.42 2.40 12.47
C GLY A 264 -19.91 0.96 12.44
N MET A 265 -19.91 0.28 13.59
CA MET A 265 -20.35 -1.11 13.71
C MET A 265 -21.82 -1.31 13.35
N GLU A 266 -22.69 -0.36 13.73
CA GLU A 266 -24.12 -0.40 13.44
C GLU A 266 -24.42 -0.09 11.97
N ARG A 267 -23.54 0.65 11.31
CA ARG A 267 -23.67 1.05 9.90
C ARG A 267 -22.98 0.10 8.93
N LEU A 268 -22.28 -0.93 9.42
CA LEU A 268 -21.59 -1.88 8.56
C LEU A 268 -22.59 -2.63 7.67
N PRO A 269 -22.32 -2.73 6.35
CA PRO A 269 -23.11 -3.58 5.46
C PRO A 269 -23.08 -5.04 5.92
N ALA A 270 -24.23 -5.72 5.90
CA ALA A 270 -24.36 -7.11 6.35
C ALA A 270 -23.34 -8.06 5.70
N LEU A 271 -23.04 -7.86 4.42
CA LEU A 271 -22.05 -8.67 3.70
C LEU A 271 -20.63 -8.50 4.29
N ALA A 272 -20.26 -7.29 4.69
CA ALA A 272 -18.97 -7.02 5.35
C ALA A 272 -18.96 -7.52 6.80
N VAL A 273 -20.12 -7.52 7.49
CA VAL A 273 -20.24 -8.11 8.82
C VAL A 273 -19.86 -9.60 8.80
N GLU A 274 -20.33 -10.34 7.79
CA GLU A 274 -20.11 -11.78 7.71
C GLU A 274 -18.75 -12.16 7.12
N LEU A 275 -18.29 -11.46 6.07
CA LEU A 275 -17.19 -11.92 5.22
C LEU A 275 -15.90 -11.09 5.35
N VAL A 276 -15.88 -10.04 6.18
CA VAL A 276 -14.69 -9.20 6.42
C VAL A 276 -14.20 -9.34 7.88
N PRO A 277 -12.91 -9.68 8.10
CA PRO A 277 -11.94 -10.13 7.12
C PRO A 277 -12.32 -11.52 6.57
N GLN A 278 -11.74 -11.88 5.43
CA GLN A 278 -11.99 -13.18 4.80
C GLN A 278 -11.65 -14.34 5.75
N PRO A 279 -12.40 -15.46 5.70
CA PRO A 279 -12.10 -16.63 6.50
C PRO A 279 -10.64 -17.09 6.36
N GLY A 280 -9.94 -17.23 7.48
CA GLY A 280 -8.53 -17.63 7.51
C GLY A 280 -7.53 -16.51 7.21
N PHE A 281 -7.99 -15.29 6.93
CA PHE A 281 -7.17 -14.09 6.84
C PHE A 281 -7.31 -13.24 8.11
N ARG A 282 -6.22 -12.66 8.61
CA ARG A 282 -6.24 -11.73 9.75
C ARG A 282 -5.68 -10.37 9.33
N SER A 283 -6.48 -9.33 9.54
CA SER A 283 -6.15 -7.93 9.27
C SER A 283 -5.16 -7.38 10.30
N LEU A 284 -4.62 -6.20 10.03
CA LEU A 284 -3.58 -5.57 10.86
C LEU A 284 -4.10 -5.14 12.23
N MET A 285 -5.36 -4.68 12.30
CA MET A 285 -6.00 -4.18 13.51
C MET A 285 -6.86 -5.22 14.25
N ALA A 286 -6.96 -6.46 13.75
CA ALA A 286 -7.72 -7.51 14.41
C ALA A 286 -7.08 -7.85 15.78
N ALA A 287 -7.89 -7.76 16.83
CA ALA A 287 -7.54 -8.20 18.19
C ALA A 287 -7.45 -9.73 18.29
#